data_AF-A0A7S1E0H1-F1
#
_entry.id   AF-A0A7S1E0H1-F1
#
_cell.length_a   1.000
_cell.length_b   1.000
_cell.length_c   1.000
_cell.angle_alpha   90.00
_cell.angle_beta   90.00
_cell.angle_gamma   90.00
#
_symmetry.space_group_name_H-M   'P 1'
#
loop_
_entity.id
_entity.type
_entity.pdbx_description
1 polymer ?
#
loop_
_entity_poly.entity_id
_entity_poly.type
_entity_poly.pdbx_seq_one_letter_code
_entity_poly.pdbx_strand_id
1 'polypeptide(L)'
;EEVVNIQGWTSVGIMCLAISFFVVYFLEKVKKMFQNSHKPCGEDQGINFGDVDSKAAYVPQVYSNVFSFPLLACDPSSLDAEAFDWTDPNRPHGYYDLTKDAAELITEDSTRHEHVFSKISYVPACLSSSQ
;
A
#
# COMPACT_ATOMS: atom_id res chain seq x y z
N GLU A 1 24.64 -0.57 -57.91
CA GLU A 1 24.25 0.31 -56.79
C GLU A 1 22.83 0.03 -56.30
N GLU A 2 21.83 -0.14 -57.19
CA GLU A 2 20.45 -0.45 -56.79
C GLU A 2 20.29 -1.72 -55.93
N VAL A 3 20.98 -2.81 -56.28
CA VAL A 3 20.89 -4.10 -55.54
C VAL A 3 21.40 -3.97 -54.10
N VAL A 4 22.43 -3.15 -53.89
CA VAL A 4 23.00 -2.86 -52.57
C VAL A 4 22.04 -2.02 -51.74
N ASN A 5 21.34 -1.07 -52.37
CA ASN A 5 20.38 -0.21 -51.71
C ASN A 5 19.14 -1.01 -51.23
N ILE A 6 18.65 -1.94 -52.07
CA ILE A 6 17.54 -2.83 -51.71
C ILE A 6 17.90 -3.72 -50.51
N GLN A 7 19.11 -4.29 -50.50
CA GLN A 7 19.60 -5.11 -49.38
C GLN A 7 19.80 -4.30 -48.09
N GLY A 8 20.16 -3.02 -48.20
CA GLY A 8 20.25 -2.11 -47.06
C GLY A 8 18.89 -1.89 -46.39
N TRP A 9 17.87 -1.55 -47.19
CA TRP A 9 16.51 -1.32 -46.68
C TRP A 9 15.84 -2.56 -46.12
N THR A 10 16.09 -3.75 -46.69
CA THR A 10 15.56 -5.00 -46.13
C THR A 10 16.17 -5.31 -44.77
N SER A 11 17.48 -5.08 -44.58
CA SER A 11 18.15 -5.24 -43.29
C SER A 11 17.58 -4.32 -42.21
N VAL A 12 17.38 -3.03 -42.55
CA VAL A 12 16.75 -2.05 -41.66
C VAL A 12 15.32 -2.48 -41.30
N GLY A 13 14.53 -2.94 -42.28
CA GLY A 13 13.18 -3.43 -42.05
C GLY A 13 13.13 -4.61 -41.07
N ILE A 14 14.03 -5.59 -41.23
CA ILE A 14 14.12 -6.75 -40.33
C ILE A 14 14.52 -6.30 -38.91
N MET A 15 15.48 -5.39 -38.80
CA MET A 15 15.92 -4.86 -37.50
C MET A 15 14.78 -4.11 -36.79
N CYS A 16 14.04 -3.25 -37.50
CA CYS A 16 12.89 -2.53 -36.94
C CYS A 16 11.79 -3.49 -36.47
N LEU A 17 11.52 -4.57 -37.22
CA LEU A 17 10.54 -5.58 -36.82
C LEU A 17 10.98 -6.32 -35.55
N ALA A 18 12.25 -6.72 -35.47
CA ALA A 18 12.79 -7.40 -34.30
C ALA A 18 12.73 -6.51 -33.04
N ILE A 19 13.09 -5.23 -33.17
CA ILE A 19 13.01 -4.25 -32.08
C ILE A 19 11.54 -4.05 -31.66
N SER A 20 10.63 -3.90 -32.61
CA SER A 20 9.21 -3.70 -32.32
C SER A 20 8.61 -4.87 -31.54
N PHE A 21 8.97 -6.11 -31.91
CA PHE A 21 8.54 -7.30 -31.19
C PHE A 21 9.06 -7.31 -29.74
N PHE A 22 10.34 -6.96 -29.55
CA PHE A 22 10.94 -6.86 -28.23
C PHE A 22 10.28 -5.78 -27.36
N VAL A 23 9.99 -4.61 -27.93
CA VAL A 23 9.33 -3.51 -27.23
C VAL A 23 7.93 -3.90 -26.78
N VAL A 24 7.11 -4.51 -27.66
CA VAL A 24 5.75 -4.95 -27.29
C VAL A 24 5.80 -5.99 -26.16
N TYR A 25 6.68 -6.99 -26.28
CA TYR A 25 6.85 -8.01 -25.24
C TYR A 25 7.30 -7.42 -23.90
N PHE A 26 8.23 -6.46 -23.94
CA PHE A 26 8.71 -5.79 -22.74
C PHE A 26 7.63 -4.92 -22.11
N LEU A 27 6.87 -4.16 -22.90
CA LEU A 27 5.78 -3.32 -22.40
C LEU A 27 4.68 -4.16 -21.75
N GLU A 28 4.35 -5.35 -22.28
CA GLU A 28 3.39 -6.25 -21.62
C GLU A 28 3.91 -6.78 -20.28
N LYS A 29 5.21 -7.11 -20.18
CA LYS A 29 5.84 -7.54 -18.93
C LYS A 29 5.85 -6.42 -17.89
N VAL A 30 6.22 -5.21 -18.30
CA VAL A 30 6.21 -4.01 -17.45
C VAL A 30 4.79 -3.71 -17.01
N LYS A 31 3.82 -3.71 -17.93
CA LYS A 31 2.41 -3.51 -17.60
C LYS A 31 1.90 -4.54 -16.59
N LYS A 32 2.29 -5.81 -16.69
CA LYS A 32 1.95 -6.85 -15.69
C LYS A 32 2.63 -6.62 -14.33
N MET A 33 3.80 -5.98 -14.31
CA MET A 33 4.50 -5.64 -13.08
C MET A 33 3.89 -4.41 -12.37
N PHE A 34 3.35 -3.46 -13.14
CA PHE A 34 2.70 -2.25 -12.63
C PHE A 34 1.18 -2.37 -12.46
N GLN A 35 0.52 -3.32 -13.14
CA GLN A 35 -0.85 -3.70 -12.84
C GLN A 35 -0.84 -4.51 -11.55
N ASN A 36 -0.98 -3.80 -10.43
CA ASN A 36 -1.35 -4.37 -9.14
C ASN A 36 -2.41 -5.45 -9.36
N SER A 37 -2.16 -6.67 -8.86
CA SER A 37 -3.07 -7.81 -9.00
C SER A 37 -4.42 -7.63 -8.28
N HIS A 38 -4.62 -6.46 -7.66
CA HIS A 38 -5.82 -6.12 -6.95
C HIS A 38 -6.92 -5.68 -7.93
N LYS A 39 -7.77 -6.64 -8.30
CA LYS A 39 -9.11 -6.31 -8.76
C LYS A 39 -9.91 -5.90 -7.53
N PRO A 40 -10.54 -4.70 -7.50
CA PRO A 40 -11.46 -4.38 -6.42
C PRO A 40 -12.56 -5.44 -6.41
N CYS A 41 -12.67 -6.17 -5.31
CA CYS A 41 -13.72 -7.15 -5.09
C CYS A 41 -14.85 -6.43 -4.35
N GLY A 42 -15.89 -6.03 -5.08
CA GLY A 42 -17.06 -5.38 -4.50
C GLY A 42 -17.86 -4.64 -5.56
N GLU A 43 -19.18 -4.69 -5.45
CA GLU A 43 -20.04 -3.75 -6.15
C GLU A 43 -20.02 -2.42 -5.40
N ASP A 44 -20.10 -1.31 -6.14
CA ASP A 44 -20.30 0.00 -5.53
C ASP A 44 -21.59 -0.06 -4.70
N GLN A 45 -21.45 0.17 -3.39
CA GLN A 45 -22.58 0.12 -2.47
C GLN A 45 -23.49 1.34 -2.59
N GLY A 46 -23.08 2.38 -3.34
CA GLY A 46 -23.87 3.59 -3.57
C GLY A 46 -24.12 4.42 -2.30
N ILE A 47 -23.40 4.12 -1.22
CA ILE A 47 -23.48 4.81 0.07
C ILE A 47 -22.17 5.57 0.22
N ASN A 48 -22.24 6.88 0.51
CA ASN A 48 -21.02 7.62 0.82
C ASN A 48 -20.41 7.04 2.10
N PHE A 49 -19.08 6.96 2.16
CA PHE A 49 -18.39 6.42 3.33
C PHE A 49 -18.82 7.09 4.66
N GLY A 50 -19.19 8.38 4.64
CA GLY A 50 -19.68 9.11 5.81
C GLY A 50 -21.09 8.71 6.28
N ASP A 51 -21.87 8.02 5.46
CA ASP A 51 -23.25 7.59 5.72
C ASP A 51 -23.34 6.12 6.17
N VAL A 52 -22.21 5.40 6.22
CA VAL A 52 -22.16 4.01 6.70
C VAL A 52 -22.24 4.01 8.22
N ASP A 53 -23.30 3.44 8.80
CA ASP A 53 -23.49 3.38 10.27
C ASP A 53 -22.36 2.65 10.98
N SER A 54 -21.77 1.62 10.35
CA SER A 54 -20.54 0.99 10.83
C SER A 54 -19.32 1.82 10.43
N LYS A 55 -19.18 3.03 10.98
CA LYS A 55 -17.95 3.83 10.91
C LYS A 55 -16.86 3.25 11.80
N ALA A 56 -16.67 1.93 11.78
CA ALA A 56 -15.47 1.33 12.30
C ALA A 56 -14.34 1.70 11.33
N ALA A 57 -13.91 2.97 11.38
CA ALA A 57 -12.69 3.39 10.76
C ALA A 57 -11.63 2.42 11.27
N TYR A 58 -10.93 1.77 10.35
CA TYR A 58 -9.82 0.92 10.74
C TYR A 58 -8.77 1.82 11.37
N VAL A 59 -8.77 1.90 12.70
CA VAL A 59 -7.73 2.55 13.47
C VAL A 59 -6.63 1.52 13.65
N PRO A 60 -5.41 1.74 13.11
CA PRO A 60 -4.32 0.81 13.28
C PRO A 60 -3.97 0.68 14.77
N GLN A 61 -4.22 -0.51 15.33
CA GLN A 61 -3.99 -0.82 16.73
C GLN A 61 -2.84 -1.83 16.88
N VAL A 62 -2.00 -1.63 17.88
CA VAL A 62 -0.96 -2.59 18.28
C VAL A 62 -1.33 -3.16 19.64
N TYR A 63 -1.56 -4.47 19.69
CA TYR A 63 -1.80 -5.20 20.94
C TYR A 63 -0.46 -5.54 21.60
N SER A 64 -0.35 -5.27 22.90
CA SER A 64 0.84 -5.58 23.69
C SER A 64 0.42 -6.22 25.01
N ASN A 65 1.15 -7.24 25.45
CA ASN A 65 0.91 -7.90 26.74
C ASN A 65 1.25 -7.01 27.94
N VAL A 66 1.90 -5.87 27.71
CA VAL A 66 2.32 -4.92 28.75
C VAL A 66 1.26 -3.83 28.98
N PHE A 67 0.45 -3.53 27.96
CA PHE A 67 -0.55 -2.46 28.02
C PHE A 67 -1.95 -3.06 28.12
N SER A 68 -2.75 -2.55 29.05
CA SER A 68 -4.14 -2.99 29.26
C SER A 68 -5.11 -2.52 28.16
N PHE A 69 -4.68 -1.56 27.34
CA PHE A 69 -5.44 -0.97 26.25
C PHE A 69 -4.57 -0.92 24.99
N PRO A 70 -5.16 -0.99 23.79
CA PRO A 70 -4.39 -1.02 22.55
C PRO A 70 -3.68 0.32 22.32
N LEU A 71 -2.47 0.23 21.76
CA LEU A 71 -1.71 1.39 21.35
C LEU A 71 -2.15 1.84 19.97
N LEU A 72 -2.29 3.16 19.77
CA LEU A 72 -2.77 3.79 18.55
C LEU A 72 -1.59 4.22 17.70
N ALA A 73 -1.48 3.69 16.47
CA ALA A 73 -0.42 4.06 15.54
C ALA A 73 -0.80 5.26 14.64
N CYS A 74 -1.71 6.11 15.11
CA CYS A 74 -2.15 7.33 14.45
C CYS A 74 -2.51 8.39 15.50
N ASP A 75 -2.49 9.67 15.09
CA ASP A 75 -2.89 10.79 15.94
C ASP A 75 -4.41 10.76 16.23
N PRO A 76 -4.83 10.52 17.48
CA PRO A 76 -6.24 10.42 17.83
C PRO A 76 -6.91 11.79 17.98
N SER A 77 -6.18 12.91 17.94
CA SER A 77 -6.77 14.25 18.10
C SER A 77 -7.75 14.64 16.99
N SER A 78 -7.59 14.02 15.82
CA SER A 78 -8.45 14.21 14.65
C SER A 78 -9.61 13.21 14.55
N LEU A 79 -9.63 12.21 15.43
CA LEU A 79 -10.63 11.14 15.43
C LEU A 79 -11.74 11.44 16.43
N ASP A 80 -12.96 11.04 16.06
CA ASP A 80 -14.09 11.09 16.98
C ASP A 80 -13.87 10.09 18.12
N ALA A 81 -14.14 10.49 19.36
CA ALA A 81 -14.03 9.62 20.53
C ALA A 81 -15.03 8.45 20.44
N GLU A 82 -16.15 8.64 19.75
CA GLU A 82 -17.15 7.59 19.49
C GLU A 82 -16.66 6.52 18.50
N ALA A 83 -15.55 6.77 17.77
CA ALA A 83 -14.96 5.79 16.87
C ALA A 83 -14.20 4.67 17.61
N PHE A 84 -14.01 4.80 18.93
CA PHE A 84 -13.31 3.81 19.75
C PHE A 84 -14.30 2.98 20.57
N ASP A 85 -14.27 1.66 20.37
CA ASP A 85 -15.07 0.70 21.15
C ASP A 85 -14.55 0.50 22.60
N TRP A 86 -13.56 1.28 23.02
CA TRP A 86 -12.94 1.20 24.33
C TRP A 86 -12.62 2.58 24.88
N THR A 87 -12.64 2.71 26.20
CA THR A 87 -12.32 3.95 26.91
C THR A 87 -11.61 3.59 28.21
N ASP A 88 -10.44 4.19 28.46
CA ASP A 88 -9.80 4.13 29.77
C ASP A 88 -10.38 5.23 30.67
N PRO A 89 -10.98 4.92 31.83
CA PRO A 89 -11.50 5.93 32.75
C PRO A 89 -10.41 6.85 33.33
N ASN A 90 -9.14 6.45 33.28
CA ASN A 90 -8.04 7.17 33.90
C ASN A 90 -7.23 8.02 32.92
N ARG A 91 -7.31 7.74 31.61
CA ARG A 91 -6.41 8.32 30.60
C ARG A 91 -7.15 8.58 29.29
N PRO A 92 -6.92 9.74 28.64
CA PRO A 92 -7.47 10.00 27.31
C PRO A 92 -6.78 9.15 26.24
N HIS A 93 -7.43 8.92 25.09
CA HIS A 93 -6.87 8.15 23.97
C HIS A 93 -5.53 8.69 23.48
N GLY A 94 -5.30 10.00 23.57
CA GLY A 94 -4.02 10.64 23.24
C GLY A 94 -2.81 10.20 24.09
N TYR A 95 -3.04 9.49 25.19
CA TYR A 95 -1.98 8.81 25.96
C TYR A 95 -1.43 7.58 25.23
N TYR A 96 -2.25 6.92 24.42
CA TYR A 96 -1.90 5.69 23.70
C TYR A 96 -1.37 5.95 22.29
N ASP A 97 -1.16 7.23 21.93
CA ASP A 97 -0.67 7.66 20.62
C ASP A 97 0.83 7.41 20.46
N LEU A 98 1.17 6.36 19.71
CA LEU A 98 2.55 5.97 19.41
C LEU A 98 3.24 6.93 18.43
N THR A 99 2.51 7.80 17.73
CA THR A 99 3.13 8.70 16.75
C THR A 99 4.03 9.74 17.44
N LYS A 100 3.71 10.08 18.69
CA LYS A 100 4.52 10.97 19.54
C LYS A 100 5.87 10.34 19.88
N ASP A 101 5.87 9.06 20.21
CA ASP A 101 7.09 8.30 20.52
C ASP A 101 7.90 8.02 19.25
N ALA A 102 7.23 7.82 18.11
CA ALA A 102 7.90 7.60 16.83
C ALA A 102 8.76 8.80 16.40
N ALA A 103 8.32 10.04 16.67
CA ALA A 103 9.11 11.23 16.36
C ALA A 103 10.45 11.22 17.11
N GLU A 104 10.45 10.85 18.39
CA GLU A 104 11.64 10.74 19.23
C GLU A 104 12.58 9.63 18.71
N LEU A 105 12.03 8.45 18.41
CA LEU A 105 12.76 7.30 17.86
C LEU A 105 13.37 7.55 16.48
N ILE A 106 12.78 8.44 15.69
CA ILE A 106 13.29 8.81 14.35
C ILE A 106 14.43 9.83 14.46
N THR A 107 14.39 10.71 15.47
CA THR A 107 15.45 11.70 15.72
C THR A 107 16.68 11.15 16.43
N GLU A 108 16.55 10.08 17.23
CA GLU A 108 17.70 9.41 17.84
C GLU A 108 18.45 8.55 16.80
N ASP A 109 19.65 9.03 16.44
CA ASP A 109 20.73 8.35 15.71
C ASP A 109 20.30 7.15 14.83
N SER A 110 19.91 7.48 13.60
CA SER A 110 19.40 6.59 12.53
C SER A 110 20.36 5.48 12.09
N THR A 111 21.48 5.27 12.79
CA THR A 111 22.51 4.29 12.45
C THR A 111 22.18 2.86 12.88
N ARG A 112 21.10 2.63 13.65
CA ARG A 112 20.75 1.29 14.18
C ARG A 112 19.46 0.64 13.64
N HIS A 113 18.66 1.32 12.82
CA HIS A 113 17.29 0.85 12.50
C HIS A 113 16.97 0.69 11.01
N GLU A 114 17.97 0.44 10.15
CA GLU A 114 17.79 0.30 8.69
C GLU A 114 16.89 -0.89 8.28
N HIS A 115 16.61 -1.83 9.20
CA HIS A 115 15.92 -3.09 8.88
C HIS A 115 14.50 -3.25 9.42
N VAL A 116 13.99 -2.35 10.26
CA VAL A 116 12.71 -2.59 10.95
C VAL A 116 11.50 -2.26 10.06
N PHE A 117 11.60 -1.23 9.22
CA PHE A 117 10.47 -0.75 8.42
C PHE A 117 10.59 -1.01 6.90
N SER A 118 11.71 -1.56 6.43
CA SER A 118 11.95 -1.80 5.00
C SER A 118 11.21 -3.00 4.40
N LYS A 119 10.38 -3.70 5.19
CA LYS A 119 9.69 -4.95 4.76
C LYS A 119 8.17 -4.97 4.96
N ILE A 120 7.52 -3.83 5.12
CA ILE A 120 6.05 -3.81 5.22
C ILE A 120 5.45 -3.59 3.82
N SER A 121 5.14 -4.68 3.13
CA SER A 121 4.21 -4.65 1.99
C SER A 121 2.82 -5.03 2.50
N TYR A 122 1.95 -4.04 2.68
CA TYR A 122 0.54 -4.29 2.97
C TYR A 122 -0.18 -4.68 1.68
N VAL A 123 -0.67 -5.91 1.62
CA VAL A 123 -1.52 -6.40 0.52
C VAL A 123 -2.81 -6.91 1.17
N PRO A 124 -3.93 -6.17 1.10
CA PRO A 124 -5.20 -6.69 1.60
C PRO A 124 -5.65 -7.83 0.69
N ALA A 125 -5.62 -9.05 1.21
CA ALA A 125 -6.22 -10.21 0.56
C ALA A 125 -7.72 -10.23 0.87
N CYS A 126 -8.57 -10.30 -0.16
CA CYS A 126 -9.93 -10.75 0.05
C CYS A 126 -9.85 -12.20 0.54
N LEU A 127 -10.27 -12.44 1.78
CA LEU A 127 -10.51 -13.79 2.30
C LEU A 127 -11.51 -14.44 1.36
N SER A 128 -11.04 -15.37 0.52
CA SER A 128 -11.96 -16.29 -0.16
C SER A 128 -12.62 -17.10 0.95
N SER A 129 -13.87 -16.79 1.27
CA SER A 129 -14.71 -17.72 2.00
C SER A 129 -14.90 -18.94 1.10
N SER A 130 -14.02 -19.93 1.23
CA SER A 130 -14.29 -21.28 0.73
C SER A 130 -15.48 -21.80 1.52
N GLN A 131 -16.65 -21.85 0.87
CA GLN A 131 -17.70 -22.79 1.24
C GLN A 131 -17.22 -24.22 1.05
#